data_AF-A0A0C3S7Z3-F1
#
_entry.id   AF-A0A0C3S7Z3-F1
#
_cell.length_a   1.000
_cell.length_b   1.000
_cell.length_c   1.000
_cell.angle_alpha   90.00
_cell.angle_beta   90.00
_cell.angle_gamma   90.00
#
_symmetry.space_group_name_H-M   'P 1'
#
loop_
_entity.id
_entity.type
_entity.pdbx_description
1 polymer ?
#
loop_
_entity_poly.entity_id
_entity_poly.type
_entity_poly.pdbx_seq_one_letter_code
_entity_poly.pdbx_strand_id
1 'polypeptide(L)'
;MDVDTAPRPAKRFKHQSRKATLKQVHVTSALAREQLDQDIGEQDSHFHEALDQWRELNLAPKFLEFANKVDGLSASMALLVHHWKDVVELWLDAMDSTDEEGLKPLLDLLQKLAHDLRTTIQSLYASIQQRLLKLLPRALAAETLKMILDTFSVVFKYVAIPSQAIDEAWSAFAEVLPKCDPEVQRAVAELWGTTVRRLKTQAREQCVLAIVSSANPDVSSWVFVSACKSVSQTLHTTTSSIFAPLLRYYLSCEDSEDVFTVLRRLLTALSHHCKSADQFSPISDFLTEEFTSSPKEDSETLRRLLEVVTVPCSVRQGSRMSAKHLATLLSHFQSLPFADRLHEALLKFSAACLTAGDMALWMGPGRKVVARVWERPTLALELSCVLSDLNWGGWKLLVMPHVVKSVPDLLDAYPEKALELLSTLQAEKKLQVDMPWKQRLQTWFSQRLVSWTGSHEQALVLHHAVSLSDLLPGLSPLLVGILNAIDDAEDTHAEFEDHETSSSWVVGTCLSCLARRNPTEWRSHIDATAFTRRIVQKWGWSGYALDGLVCMINVR
;
A
#
# COMPACT_ATOMS: atom_id res chain seq x y z
N MET A 1 38.10 16.97 -28.90
CA MET A 1 37.15 16.72 -30.00
C MET A 1 36.24 15.61 -29.53
N ASP A 2 35.13 15.99 -28.89
CA ASP A 2 34.08 15.05 -28.53
C ASP A 2 33.29 14.71 -29.79
N VAL A 3 33.30 13.43 -30.16
CA VAL A 3 32.49 12.93 -31.27
C VAL A 3 31.06 12.84 -30.75
N ASP A 4 30.22 13.76 -31.22
CA ASP A 4 28.76 13.73 -31.10
C ASP A 4 28.23 12.33 -31.46
N THR A 5 27.90 11.53 -30.45
CA THR A 5 27.14 10.30 -30.64
C THR A 5 25.68 10.68 -30.86
N ALA A 6 25.33 11.03 -32.10
CA ALA A 6 23.95 11.18 -32.50
C ALA A 6 23.14 9.91 -32.10
N PRO A 7 21.93 10.05 -31.53
CA PRO A 7 21.14 8.91 -31.10
C PRO A 7 20.82 8.02 -32.31
N ARG A 8 21.15 6.72 -32.21
CA ARG A 8 20.85 5.75 -33.27
C ARG A 8 19.36 5.80 -33.63
N PRO A 9 18.99 5.77 -34.92
CA PRO A 9 17.60 5.80 -35.34
C PRO A 9 16.85 4.62 -34.72
N ALA A 10 15.72 4.90 -34.07
CA ALA A 10 14.89 3.89 -33.43
C ALA A 10 14.48 2.84 -34.47
N LYS A 11 14.85 1.57 -34.25
CA LYS A 11 14.43 0.48 -35.14
C LYS A 11 12.91 0.44 -35.21
N ARG A 12 12.35 0.46 -36.43
CA ARG A 12 10.90 0.41 -36.69
C ARG A 12 10.23 -0.84 -36.08
N PHE A 13 10.97 -1.95 -36.00
CA PHE A 13 10.52 -3.19 -35.36
C PHE A 13 11.39 -3.49 -34.15
N LYS A 14 10.76 -3.65 -32.99
CA LYS A 14 11.40 -4.02 -31.73
C LYS A 14 10.72 -5.27 -31.21
N HIS A 15 11.51 -6.30 -30.89
CA HIS A 15 10.98 -7.46 -30.19
C HIS A 15 10.38 -7.02 -28.85
N GLN A 16 9.15 -7.42 -28.59
CA GLN A 16 8.47 -7.22 -27.31
C GLN A 16 8.16 -8.59 -26.73
N SER A 17 8.46 -8.80 -25.45
CA SER A 17 8.05 -10.03 -24.78
C SER A 17 6.53 -10.10 -24.68
N ARG A 18 5.96 -11.31 -24.69
CA ARG A 18 4.51 -11.50 -24.55
C ARG A 18 3.92 -10.73 -23.36
N LYS A 19 4.60 -10.75 -22.21
CA LYS A 19 4.21 -9.98 -21.03
C LYS A 19 4.20 -8.47 -21.28
N ALA A 20 5.17 -7.94 -22.02
CA ALA A 20 5.20 -6.51 -22.37
C ALA A 20 4.07 -6.13 -23.34
N THR A 21 3.70 -7.01 -24.27
CA THR A 21 2.56 -6.79 -25.17
C THR A 21 1.23 -6.86 -24.43
N LEU A 22 1.06 -7.83 -23.51
CA LEU A 22 -0.16 -7.96 -22.70
C LEU A 22 -0.38 -6.76 -21.76
N LYS A 23 0.69 -6.14 -21.27
CA LYS A 23 0.62 -4.89 -20.48
C LYS A 23 0.02 -3.71 -21.25
N GLN A 24 0.12 -3.71 -22.58
CA GLN A 24 -0.42 -2.66 -23.44
C GLN A 24 -1.89 -2.90 -23.80
N VAL A 25 -2.44 -4.08 -23.44
CA VAL A 25 -3.84 -4.39 -23.67
C VAL A 25 -4.69 -3.61 -22.66
N HIS A 26 -5.57 -2.79 -23.20
CA HIS A 26 -6.57 -2.03 -22.48
C HIS A 26 -7.90 -2.14 -23.22
N VAL A 27 -9.00 -2.06 -22.48
CA VAL A 27 -10.35 -2.05 -23.06
C VAL A 27 -10.53 -0.79 -23.90
N THR A 28 -11.16 -0.92 -25.07
CA THR A 28 -11.36 0.22 -25.96
C THR A 28 -12.23 1.28 -25.29
N SER A 29 -11.71 2.51 -25.24
CA SER A 29 -12.38 3.67 -24.67
C SER A 29 -13.73 3.88 -25.35
N ALA A 30 -14.74 4.31 -24.58
CA ALA A 30 -16.05 4.68 -25.15
C ALA A 30 -15.94 5.77 -26.21
N LEU A 31 -14.93 6.65 -26.12
CA LEU A 31 -14.66 7.72 -27.09
C LEU A 31 -14.09 7.22 -28.43
N ALA A 32 -13.58 5.98 -28.49
CA ALA A 32 -12.97 5.42 -29.69
C ALA A 32 -13.88 4.41 -30.41
N ARG A 33 -15.14 4.24 -29.97
CA ARG A 33 -16.08 3.24 -30.49
C ARG A 33 -16.87 3.67 -31.74
N GLU A 34 -16.42 4.71 -32.43
CA GLU A 34 -17.08 5.31 -33.61
C GLU A 34 -17.41 4.32 -34.74
N GLN A 35 -16.78 3.14 -34.77
CA GLN A 35 -17.04 2.10 -35.79
C GLN A 35 -18.31 1.27 -35.55
N LEU A 36 -18.91 1.28 -34.36
CA LEU A 36 -20.18 0.58 -34.10
C LEU A 36 -21.40 1.47 -34.39
N ASP A 37 -21.23 2.79 -34.38
CA ASP A 37 -22.30 3.77 -34.53
C ASP A 37 -22.34 4.37 -35.95
N GLN A 38 -21.87 3.63 -36.97
CA GLN A 38 -21.98 4.06 -38.37
C GLN A 38 -23.45 3.98 -38.81
N ASP A 39 -24.01 5.04 -39.38
CA ASP A 39 -25.39 5.00 -39.89
C ASP A 39 -25.48 4.08 -41.11
N ILE A 40 -26.10 2.92 -40.92
CA ILE A 40 -26.45 1.96 -41.98
C ILE A 40 -27.90 2.18 -42.43
N GLY A 41 -28.28 1.64 -43.59
CA GLY A 41 -29.66 1.75 -44.07
C GLY A 41 -30.67 1.09 -43.11
N GLU A 42 -31.91 1.59 -43.06
CA GLU A 42 -32.93 1.12 -42.10
C GLU A 42 -33.27 -0.39 -42.22
N GLN A 43 -32.96 -1.03 -43.36
CA GLN A 43 -33.18 -2.46 -43.59
C GLN A 43 -31.90 -3.31 -43.47
N ASP A 44 -30.76 -2.64 -43.37
CA ASP A 44 -29.46 -3.28 -43.32
C ASP A 44 -29.15 -3.70 -41.87
N SER A 45 -28.26 -4.66 -41.73
CA SER A 45 -27.79 -5.16 -40.44
C SER A 45 -26.28 -4.99 -40.35
N HIS A 46 -25.80 -4.43 -39.25
CA HIS A 46 -24.38 -4.32 -38.98
C HIS A 46 -23.68 -5.67 -38.96
N PHE A 47 -24.41 -6.71 -38.52
CA PHE A 47 -23.91 -8.08 -38.56
C PHE A 47 -23.63 -8.55 -39.99
N HIS A 48 -24.55 -8.28 -40.93
CA HIS A 48 -24.40 -8.72 -42.32
C HIS A 48 -23.28 -7.97 -43.03
N GLU A 49 -23.20 -6.66 -42.87
CA GLU A 49 -22.11 -5.86 -43.45
C GLU A 49 -20.73 -6.32 -42.95
N ALA A 50 -20.61 -6.58 -41.65
CA ALA A 50 -19.38 -7.11 -41.08
C ALA A 50 -19.09 -8.53 -41.57
N LEU A 51 -20.12 -9.36 -41.80
CA LEU A 51 -19.96 -10.70 -42.35
C LEU A 51 -19.33 -10.64 -43.74
N ASP A 52 -19.83 -9.78 -44.61
CA ASP A 52 -19.30 -9.61 -45.97
C ASP A 52 -17.85 -9.11 -45.94
N GLN A 53 -17.55 -8.11 -45.11
CA GLN A 53 -16.18 -7.62 -44.92
C GLN A 53 -15.23 -8.71 -44.44
N TRP A 54 -15.64 -9.51 -43.45
CA TRP A 54 -14.79 -10.58 -42.93
C TRP A 54 -14.64 -11.75 -43.90
N ARG A 55 -15.62 -12.02 -44.77
CA ARG A 55 -15.48 -13.01 -45.85
C ARG A 55 -14.40 -12.61 -46.86
N GLU A 56 -14.20 -11.32 -47.09
CA GLU A 56 -13.11 -10.81 -47.93
C GLU A 56 -11.74 -10.85 -47.23
N LEU A 57 -11.72 -10.61 -45.91
CA LEU A 57 -10.48 -10.45 -45.14
C LEU A 57 -9.94 -11.76 -44.52
N ASN A 58 -10.78 -12.76 -44.29
CA ASN A 58 -10.41 -13.96 -43.52
C ASN A 58 -10.76 -15.25 -44.27
N LEU A 59 -9.78 -16.16 -44.36
CA LEU A 59 -9.88 -17.44 -45.07
C LEU A 59 -9.89 -18.66 -44.14
N ALA A 60 -10.08 -18.48 -42.82
CA ALA A 60 -10.10 -19.58 -41.88
C ALA A 60 -11.26 -20.55 -42.23
N PRO A 61 -11.01 -21.85 -42.40
CA PRO A 61 -12.00 -22.78 -42.94
C PRO A 61 -13.30 -22.84 -42.12
N LYS A 62 -13.17 -22.82 -40.79
CA LYS A 62 -14.32 -22.88 -39.88
C LYS A 62 -15.13 -21.60 -39.85
N PHE A 63 -14.47 -20.45 -39.98
CA PHE A 63 -15.16 -19.18 -40.17
C PHE A 63 -15.93 -19.15 -41.49
N LEU A 64 -15.32 -19.59 -42.61
CA LEU A 64 -16.00 -19.64 -43.91
C LEU A 64 -17.20 -20.61 -43.91
N GLU A 65 -17.08 -21.75 -43.23
CA GLU A 65 -18.19 -22.69 -43.04
C GLU A 65 -19.36 -22.04 -42.30
N PHE A 66 -19.07 -21.31 -41.21
CA PHE A 66 -20.06 -20.52 -40.48
C PHE A 66 -20.67 -19.43 -41.37
N ALA A 67 -19.84 -18.63 -42.05
CA ALA A 67 -20.29 -17.50 -42.85
C ALA A 67 -21.23 -17.94 -43.97
N ASN A 68 -20.90 -19.03 -44.69
CA ASN A 68 -21.74 -19.55 -45.75
C ASN A 68 -23.10 -20.07 -45.26
N LYS A 69 -23.19 -20.59 -44.03
CA LYS A 69 -24.46 -21.05 -43.43
C LYS A 69 -25.33 -19.87 -42.98
N VAL A 70 -24.71 -18.80 -42.50
CA VAL A 70 -25.41 -17.66 -41.91
C VAL A 70 -25.78 -16.59 -42.94
N ASP A 71 -25.06 -16.48 -44.04
CA ASP A 71 -25.25 -15.47 -45.10
C ASP A 71 -26.72 -15.23 -45.47
N GLY A 72 -27.43 -16.30 -45.85
CA GLY A 72 -28.85 -16.22 -46.23
C GLY A 72 -29.80 -15.98 -45.05
N LEU A 73 -29.39 -16.31 -43.81
CA LEU A 73 -30.17 -16.10 -42.59
C LEU A 73 -30.07 -14.66 -42.07
N SER A 74 -29.01 -13.94 -42.42
CA SER A 74 -28.73 -12.58 -41.96
C SER A 74 -28.78 -11.52 -43.06
N ALA A 75 -29.21 -11.85 -44.27
CA ALA A 75 -29.16 -10.94 -45.43
C ALA A 75 -29.94 -9.62 -45.27
N SER A 76 -30.83 -9.52 -44.27
CA SER A 76 -31.44 -8.26 -43.84
C SER A 76 -31.72 -8.28 -42.35
N MET A 77 -31.97 -7.11 -41.75
CA MET A 77 -32.30 -7.01 -40.33
C MET A 77 -33.56 -7.83 -39.96
N ALA A 78 -34.56 -7.89 -40.85
CA ALA A 78 -35.78 -8.68 -40.62
C ALA A 78 -35.50 -10.19 -40.58
N LEU A 79 -34.63 -10.68 -41.47
CA LEU A 79 -34.21 -12.08 -41.49
C LEU A 79 -33.38 -12.42 -40.26
N LEU A 80 -32.45 -11.54 -39.87
CA LEU A 80 -31.63 -11.72 -38.68
C LEU A 80 -32.51 -11.83 -37.41
N VAL A 81 -33.51 -10.95 -37.27
CA VAL A 81 -34.45 -11.00 -36.13
C VAL A 81 -35.33 -12.25 -36.17
N HIS A 82 -35.64 -12.81 -37.34
CA HIS A 82 -36.41 -14.05 -37.44
C HIS A 82 -35.55 -15.29 -37.09
N HIS A 83 -34.32 -15.34 -37.58
CA HIS A 83 -33.41 -16.50 -37.49
C HIS A 83 -32.33 -16.39 -36.42
N TRP A 84 -32.44 -15.41 -35.50
CA TRP A 84 -31.36 -15.11 -34.55
C TRP A 84 -30.89 -16.31 -33.73
N LYS A 85 -31.80 -17.23 -33.36
CA LYS A 85 -31.46 -18.44 -32.60
C LYS A 85 -30.52 -19.34 -33.38
N ASP A 86 -30.88 -19.62 -34.64
CA ASP A 86 -30.10 -20.45 -35.55
C ASP A 86 -28.71 -19.81 -35.77
N VAL A 87 -28.65 -18.50 -35.95
CA VAL A 87 -27.39 -17.74 -36.11
C VAL A 87 -26.50 -17.87 -34.87
N VAL A 88 -27.07 -17.70 -33.67
CA VAL A 88 -26.31 -17.84 -32.41
C VAL A 88 -25.86 -19.27 -32.18
N GLU A 89 -26.69 -20.27 -32.48
CA GLU A 89 -26.32 -21.70 -32.36
C GLU A 89 -25.17 -22.07 -33.31
N LEU A 90 -25.22 -21.60 -34.55
CA LEU A 90 -24.12 -21.75 -35.51
C LEU A 90 -22.86 -21.04 -35.02
N TRP A 91 -22.99 -19.88 -34.40
CA TRP A 91 -21.85 -19.16 -33.82
C TRP A 91 -21.23 -19.94 -32.66
N LEU A 92 -22.05 -20.54 -31.78
CA LEU A 92 -21.58 -21.35 -30.66
C LEU A 92 -20.79 -22.59 -31.14
N ASP A 93 -21.27 -23.27 -32.20
CA ASP A 93 -20.58 -24.41 -32.81
C ASP A 93 -19.26 -24.01 -33.48
N ALA A 94 -19.26 -22.88 -34.19
CA ALA A 94 -18.05 -22.32 -34.78
C ALA A 94 -17.00 -21.99 -33.70
N MET A 95 -17.41 -21.37 -32.59
CA MET A 95 -16.50 -20.99 -31.50
C MET A 95 -15.80 -22.18 -30.82
N ASP A 96 -16.45 -23.35 -30.78
CA ASP A 96 -15.86 -24.55 -30.18
C ASP A 96 -14.81 -25.23 -31.08
N SER A 97 -14.88 -25.00 -32.40
CA SER A 97 -14.08 -25.71 -33.40
C SER A 97 -13.05 -24.85 -34.14
N THR A 98 -13.06 -23.53 -33.90
CA THR A 98 -12.24 -22.56 -34.64
C THR A 98 -10.85 -22.35 -34.02
N ASP A 99 -9.86 -22.10 -34.87
CA ASP A 99 -8.50 -21.72 -34.51
C ASP A 99 -8.38 -20.23 -34.13
N GLU A 100 -7.18 -19.76 -33.76
CA GLU A 100 -7.01 -18.36 -33.34
C GLU A 100 -7.29 -17.35 -34.46
N GLU A 101 -7.02 -17.72 -35.72
CA GLU A 101 -7.24 -16.83 -36.88
C GLU A 101 -8.73 -16.66 -37.22
N GLY A 102 -9.54 -17.72 -37.13
CA GLY A 102 -10.98 -17.62 -37.30
C GLY A 102 -11.72 -17.05 -36.07
N LEU A 103 -11.06 -16.96 -34.92
CA LEU A 103 -11.67 -16.41 -33.71
C LEU A 103 -11.95 -14.90 -33.84
N LYS A 104 -11.04 -14.16 -34.50
CA LYS A 104 -11.16 -12.72 -34.68
C LYS A 104 -12.47 -12.30 -35.38
N PRO A 105 -12.82 -12.82 -36.57
CA PRO A 105 -14.08 -12.48 -37.21
C PRO A 105 -15.29 -12.90 -36.38
N LEU A 106 -15.26 -14.08 -35.74
CA LEU A 106 -16.38 -14.53 -34.89
C LEU A 106 -16.64 -13.60 -33.70
N LEU A 107 -15.59 -13.08 -33.07
CA LEU A 107 -15.71 -12.15 -31.94
C LEU A 107 -16.26 -10.79 -32.35
N ASP A 108 -15.84 -10.27 -33.51
CA ASP A 108 -16.35 -9.01 -34.06
C ASP A 108 -17.80 -9.14 -34.53
N LEU A 109 -18.14 -10.23 -35.21
CA LEU A 109 -19.52 -10.53 -35.59
C LEU A 109 -20.44 -10.63 -34.38
N LEU A 110 -20.00 -11.23 -33.27
CA LEU A 110 -20.80 -11.23 -32.04
C LEU A 110 -21.02 -9.80 -31.50
N GLN A 111 -20.05 -8.89 -31.65
CA GLN A 111 -20.26 -7.49 -31.25
C GLN A 111 -21.38 -6.84 -32.05
N LYS A 112 -21.38 -7.01 -33.38
CA LYS A 112 -22.42 -6.49 -34.27
C LYS A 112 -23.77 -7.18 -34.02
N LEU A 113 -23.78 -8.49 -33.80
CA LEU A 113 -24.98 -9.24 -33.45
C LEU A 113 -25.62 -8.73 -32.15
N ALA A 114 -24.81 -8.52 -31.11
CA ALA A 114 -25.28 -7.99 -29.83
C ALA A 114 -25.77 -6.54 -29.93
N HIS A 115 -25.17 -5.74 -30.82
CA HIS A 115 -25.61 -4.39 -31.12
C HIS A 115 -27.01 -4.37 -31.77
N ASP A 116 -27.20 -5.18 -32.80
CA ASP A 116 -28.44 -5.25 -33.58
C ASP A 116 -29.58 -5.85 -32.77
N LEU A 117 -29.33 -7.00 -32.13
CA LEU A 117 -30.37 -7.78 -31.47
C LEU A 117 -30.58 -7.42 -30.00
N ARG A 118 -29.60 -6.82 -29.34
CA ARG A 118 -29.67 -6.37 -27.93
C ARG A 118 -30.17 -7.48 -27.00
N THR A 119 -31.22 -7.22 -26.22
CA THR A 119 -31.79 -8.18 -25.26
C THR A 119 -32.51 -9.36 -25.92
N THR A 120 -32.70 -9.38 -27.24
CA THR A 120 -33.32 -10.52 -27.94
C THR A 120 -32.52 -11.81 -27.72
N ILE A 121 -31.18 -11.72 -27.69
CA ILE A 121 -30.31 -12.89 -27.48
C ILE A 121 -30.15 -13.29 -26.01
N GLN A 122 -30.87 -12.66 -25.07
CA GLN A 122 -30.68 -12.89 -23.63
C GLN A 122 -30.86 -14.35 -23.19
N SER A 123 -31.74 -15.11 -23.85
CA SER A 123 -31.98 -16.51 -23.47
C SER A 123 -30.81 -17.44 -23.78
N LEU A 124 -29.89 -17.04 -24.67
CA LEU A 124 -28.65 -17.75 -24.98
C LEU A 124 -27.41 -17.06 -24.37
N TYR A 125 -27.59 -15.99 -23.60
CA TYR A 125 -26.49 -15.21 -23.01
C TYR A 125 -25.55 -16.07 -22.16
N ALA A 126 -26.07 -16.96 -21.32
CA ALA A 126 -25.27 -17.84 -20.48
C ALA A 126 -24.32 -18.73 -21.32
N SER A 127 -24.82 -19.29 -22.43
CA SER A 127 -24.02 -20.09 -23.37
C SER A 127 -22.94 -19.27 -24.05
N ILE A 128 -23.27 -18.06 -24.52
CA ILE A 128 -22.33 -17.13 -25.14
C ILE A 128 -21.22 -16.76 -24.14
N GLN A 129 -21.60 -16.33 -22.94
CA GLN A 129 -20.67 -15.93 -21.89
C GLN A 129 -19.73 -17.08 -21.52
N GLN A 130 -20.25 -18.31 -21.38
CA GLN A 130 -19.43 -19.47 -21.07
C GLN A 130 -18.37 -19.74 -22.16
N ARG A 131 -18.71 -19.58 -23.44
CA ARG A 131 -17.75 -19.73 -24.54
C ARG A 131 -16.66 -18.66 -24.53
N LEU A 132 -17.03 -17.40 -24.30
CA LEU A 132 -16.06 -16.31 -24.19
C LEU A 132 -15.14 -16.50 -22.97
N LEU A 133 -15.69 -16.90 -21.82
CA LEU A 133 -14.93 -17.13 -20.59
C LEU A 133 -13.90 -18.25 -20.72
N LYS A 134 -14.22 -19.32 -21.46
CA LYS A 134 -13.29 -20.43 -21.75
C LYS A 134 -12.03 -19.98 -22.50
N LEU A 135 -12.05 -18.82 -23.15
CA LEU A 135 -10.89 -18.28 -23.88
C LEU A 135 -9.89 -17.58 -22.96
N LEU A 136 -10.34 -16.96 -21.85
CA LEU A 136 -9.49 -16.11 -21.01
C LEU A 136 -8.28 -16.83 -20.39
N PRO A 137 -8.38 -18.10 -19.92
CA PRO A 137 -7.22 -18.82 -19.40
C PRO A 137 -6.23 -19.27 -20.48
N ARG A 138 -6.60 -19.22 -21.76
CA ARG A 138 -5.75 -19.71 -22.86
C ARG A 138 -4.56 -18.77 -23.10
N ALA A 139 -3.51 -19.30 -23.71
CA ALA A 139 -2.34 -18.53 -24.08
C ALA A 139 -2.58 -17.68 -25.34
N LEU A 140 -3.35 -16.59 -25.21
CA LEU A 140 -3.77 -15.75 -26.35
C LEU A 140 -2.72 -14.70 -26.74
N ALA A 141 -2.74 -14.29 -28.01
CA ALA A 141 -2.09 -13.08 -28.47
C ALA A 141 -2.78 -11.82 -27.90
N ALA A 142 -2.02 -10.73 -27.78
CA ALA A 142 -2.52 -9.48 -27.19
C ALA A 142 -3.70 -8.85 -27.96
N GLU A 143 -3.67 -8.93 -29.29
CA GLU A 143 -4.76 -8.46 -30.15
C GLU A 143 -6.03 -9.28 -29.94
N THR A 144 -5.91 -10.61 -29.88
CA THR A 144 -7.02 -11.52 -29.63
C THR A 144 -7.64 -11.26 -28.25
N LEU A 145 -6.82 -11.08 -27.21
CA LEU A 145 -7.31 -10.72 -25.88
C LEU A 145 -8.07 -9.39 -25.89
N LYS A 146 -7.54 -8.36 -26.56
CA LYS A 146 -8.21 -7.06 -26.69
C LYS A 146 -9.60 -7.24 -27.33
N MET A 147 -9.68 -8.01 -28.40
CA MET A 147 -10.94 -8.26 -29.10
C MET A 147 -11.96 -8.99 -28.22
N ILE A 148 -11.53 -9.99 -27.45
CA ILE A 148 -12.40 -10.67 -26.47
C ILE A 148 -12.95 -9.68 -25.43
N LEU A 149 -12.09 -8.80 -24.90
CA LEU A 149 -12.51 -7.78 -23.92
C LEU A 149 -13.49 -6.76 -24.51
N ASP A 150 -13.26 -6.36 -25.77
CA ASP A 150 -14.17 -5.49 -26.49
C ASP A 150 -15.52 -6.18 -26.75
N THR A 151 -15.51 -7.46 -27.14
CA THR A 151 -16.72 -8.29 -27.26
C THR A 151 -17.48 -8.37 -25.94
N PHE A 152 -16.82 -8.68 -24.82
CA PHE A 152 -17.48 -8.64 -23.52
C PHE A 152 -18.06 -7.26 -23.20
N SER A 153 -17.33 -6.19 -23.50
CA SER A 153 -17.80 -4.82 -23.20
C SER A 153 -19.06 -4.44 -23.99
N VAL A 154 -19.18 -4.92 -25.23
CA VAL A 154 -20.37 -4.74 -26.08
C VAL A 154 -21.52 -5.62 -25.59
N VAL A 155 -21.28 -6.90 -25.34
CA VAL A 155 -22.30 -7.83 -24.81
C VAL A 155 -22.83 -7.34 -23.45
N PHE A 156 -21.96 -6.84 -22.57
CA PHE A 156 -22.39 -6.24 -21.31
C PHE A 156 -23.25 -4.99 -21.53
N LYS A 157 -22.89 -4.12 -22.48
CA LYS A 157 -23.64 -2.90 -22.80
C LYS A 157 -25.06 -3.20 -23.26
N TYR A 158 -25.22 -4.12 -24.21
CA TYR A 158 -26.48 -4.32 -24.93
C TYR A 158 -27.32 -5.49 -24.41
N VAL A 159 -26.72 -6.44 -23.68
CA VAL A 159 -27.41 -7.64 -23.19
C VAL A 159 -27.38 -7.73 -21.66
N ALA A 160 -26.20 -7.84 -21.04
CA ALA A 160 -26.12 -8.20 -19.62
C ALA A 160 -26.67 -7.09 -18.69
N ILE A 161 -26.32 -5.82 -18.92
CA ILE A 161 -26.81 -4.70 -18.10
C ILE A 161 -28.34 -4.53 -18.25
N PRO A 162 -28.90 -4.45 -19.48
CA PRO A 162 -30.36 -4.32 -19.63
C PRO A 162 -31.15 -5.51 -19.10
N SER A 163 -30.63 -6.73 -19.23
CA SER A 163 -31.26 -7.96 -18.71
C SER A 163 -30.99 -8.23 -17.23
N GLN A 164 -30.30 -7.32 -16.52
CA GLN A 164 -29.95 -7.43 -15.09
C GLN A 164 -29.13 -8.68 -14.74
N ALA A 165 -28.37 -9.24 -15.68
CA ALA A 165 -27.61 -10.49 -15.53
C ALA A 165 -26.17 -10.27 -15.03
N ILE A 166 -25.93 -9.19 -14.29
CA ILE A 166 -24.56 -8.73 -13.94
C ILE A 166 -23.98 -9.50 -12.75
N ASP A 167 -24.82 -9.91 -11.81
CA ASP A 167 -24.36 -10.67 -10.63
C ASP A 167 -23.99 -12.11 -11.04
N GLU A 168 -24.79 -12.74 -11.91
CA GLU A 168 -24.46 -14.03 -12.52
C GLU A 168 -23.22 -13.91 -13.41
N ALA A 169 -23.09 -12.80 -14.14
CA ALA A 169 -21.91 -12.54 -14.94
C ALA A 169 -20.66 -12.50 -14.06
N TRP A 170 -20.68 -11.68 -13.00
CA TRP A 170 -19.54 -11.55 -12.10
C TRP A 170 -19.18 -12.88 -11.44
N SER A 171 -20.16 -13.64 -10.96
CA SER A 171 -19.94 -14.95 -10.32
C SER A 171 -19.15 -15.89 -11.23
N ALA A 172 -19.52 -15.99 -12.51
CA ALA A 172 -18.80 -16.81 -13.47
C ALA A 172 -17.38 -16.27 -13.79
N PHE A 173 -17.17 -14.95 -13.77
CA PHE A 173 -15.83 -14.37 -13.89
C PHE A 173 -14.96 -14.69 -12.67
N ALA A 174 -15.51 -14.59 -11.45
CA ALA A 174 -14.80 -14.89 -10.21
C ALA A 174 -14.27 -16.34 -10.17
N GLU A 175 -14.99 -17.30 -10.77
CA GLU A 175 -14.54 -18.70 -10.89
C GLU A 175 -13.41 -18.92 -11.91
N VAL A 176 -13.29 -18.05 -12.91
CA VAL A 176 -12.35 -18.20 -14.04
C VAL A 176 -11.08 -17.39 -13.81
N LEU A 177 -11.20 -16.19 -13.25
CA LEU A 177 -10.10 -15.24 -13.05
C LEU A 177 -8.86 -15.84 -12.34
N PRO A 178 -8.98 -16.66 -11.27
CA PRO A 178 -7.82 -17.28 -10.62
C PRO A 178 -6.98 -18.19 -11.55
N LYS A 179 -7.56 -18.67 -12.66
CA LYS A 179 -6.90 -19.54 -13.64
C LYS A 179 -6.19 -18.73 -14.74
N CYS A 180 -6.38 -17.42 -14.79
CA CYS A 180 -5.83 -16.53 -15.81
C CYS A 180 -4.48 -15.95 -15.40
N ASP A 181 -3.65 -15.57 -16.38
CA ASP A 181 -2.42 -14.80 -16.15
C ASP A 181 -2.73 -13.44 -15.48
N PRO A 182 -1.87 -12.92 -14.60
CA PRO A 182 -2.10 -11.63 -13.92
C PRO A 182 -2.37 -10.45 -14.87
N GLU A 183 -1.77 -10.41 -16.06
CA GLU A 183 -2.03 -9.34 -17.03
C GLU A 183 -3.42 -9.47 -17.66
N VAL A 184 -3.93 -10.70 -17.82
CA VAL A 184 -5.31 -10.97 -18.23
C VAL A 184 -6.27 -10.56 -17.11
N GLN A 185 -5.97 -10.91 -15.85
CA GLN A 185 -6.77 -10.48 -14.70
C GLN A 185 -6.86 -8.96 -14.62
N ARG A 186 -5.75 -8.23 -14.82
CA ARG A 186 -5.72 -6.77 -14.89
C ARG A 186 -6.61 -6.23 -16.02
N ALA A 187 -6.50 -6.79 -17.23
CA ALA A 187 -7.27 -6.31 -18.37
C ALA A 187 -8.78 -6.59 -18.22
N VAL A 188 -9.15 -7.73 -17.63
CA VAL A 188 -10.54 -8.04 -17.25
C VAL A 188 -11.03 -7.13 -16.13
N ALA A 189 -10.17 -6.77 -15.17
CA ALA A 189 -10.53 -5.80 -14.14
C ALA A 189 -10.86 -4.42 -14.73
N GLU A 190 -10.15 -3.99 -15.79
CA GLU A 190 -10.47 -2.75 -16.50
C GLU A 190 -11.82 -2.80 -17.22
N LEU A 191 -12.17 -3.95 -17.79
CA LEU A 191 -13.49 -4.22 -18.37
C LEU A 191 -14.59 -4.03 -17.31
N TRP A 192 -14.44 -4.68 -16.16
CA TRP A 192 -15.36 -4.54 -15.04
C TRP A 192 -15.42 -3.11 -14.49
N GLY A 193 -14.30 -2.39 -14.47
CA GLY A 193 -14.28 -0.98 -14.11
C GLY A 193 -15.16 -0.13 -15.04
N THR A 194 -15.18 -0.44 -16.33
CA THR A 194 -16.08 0.19 -17.31
C THR A 194 -17.53 -0.23 -17.12
N THR A 195 -17.79 -1.50 -16.81
CA THR A 195 -19.13 -2.04 -16.56
C THR A 195 -19.77 -1.37 -15.34
N VAL A 196 -19.05 -1.31 -14.21
CA VAL A 196 -19.52 -0.71 -12.94
C VAL A 196 -19.94 0.75 -13.14
N ARG A 197 -19.24 1.51 -14.00
CA ARG A 197 -19.63 2.90 -14.34
C ARG A 197 -21.00 3.00 -15.00
N ARG A 198 -21.36 2.01 -15.83
CA ARG A 198 -22.60 2.00 -16.63
C ARG A 198 -23.83 1.58 -15.82
N LEU A 199 -23.64 0.90 -14.69
CA LEU A 199 -24.73 0.49 -13.82
C LEU A 199 -25.43 1.69 -13.18
N LYS A 200 -26.72 1.57 -12.85
CA LYS A 200 -27.42 2.54 -11.99
C LYS A 200 -26.92 2.41 -10.55
N THR A 201 -27.09 3.46 -9.73
CA THR A 201 -26.53 3.53 -8.37
C THR A 201 -26.79 2.28 -7.53
N GLN A 202 -28.04 1.81 -7.41
CA GLN A 202 -28.36 0.63 -6.59
C GLN A 202 -27.67 -0.65 -7.08
N ALA A 203 -27.75 -0.95 -8.38
CA ALA A 203 -27.09 -2.11 -8.97
C ALA A 203 -25.55 -1.99 -8.89
N ARG A 204 -25.01 -0.77 -8.95
CA ARG A 204 -23.58 -0.50 -8.79
C ARG A 204 -23.10 -0.84 -7.38
N GLU A 205 -23.84 -0.42 -6.36
CA GLU A 205 -23.50 -0.72 -4.96
C GLU A 205 -23.50 -2.23 -4.70
N GLN A 206 -24.52 -2.95 -5.20
CA GLN A 206 -24.59 -4.41 -5.12
C GLN A 206 -23.40 -5.09 -5.82
N CYS A 207 -23.09 -4.66 -7.04
CA CYS A 207 -21.95 -5.18 -7.81
C CYS A 207 -20.60 -4.92 -7.10
N VAL A 208 -20.42 -3.75 -6.47
CA VAL A 208 -19.22 -3.44 -5.68
C VAL A 208 -19.06 -4.41 -4.51
N LEU A 209 -20.15 -4.71 -3.80
CA LEU A 209 -20.14 -5.66 -2.68
C LEU A 209 -19.86 -7.09 -3.18
N ALA A 210 -20.45 -7.50 -4.30
CA ALA A 210 -20.18 -8.80 -4.92
C ALA A 210 -18.69 -8.94 -5.31
N ILE A 211 -18.10 -7.90 -5.91
CA ILE A 211 -16.70 -7.91 -6.32
C ILE A 211 -15.76 -8.03 -5.13
N VAL A 212 -15.93 -7.18 -4.11
CA VAL A 212 -15.00 -7.16 -2.96
C VAL A 212 -15.10 -8.44 -2.11
N SER A 213 -16.27 -9.07 -2.05
CA SER A 213 -16.49 -10.27 -1.23
C SER A 213 -16.03 -11.58 -1.88
N SER A 214 -15.81 -11.60 -3.20
CA SER A 214 -15.56 -12.86 -3.93
C SER A 214 -14.25 -12.89 -4.71
N ALA A 215 -13.65 -11.74 -5.02
CA ALA A 215 -12.38 -11.69 -5.76
C ALA A 215 -11.19 -11.38 -4.86
N ASN A 216 -10.02 -11.81 -5.34
CA ASN A 216 -8.73 -11.46 -4.75
C ASN A 216 -8.58 -9.92 -4.65
N PRO A 217 -8.00 -9.41 -3.54
CA PRO A 217 -7.73 -7.98 -3.35
C PRO A 217 -7.05 -7.27 -4.53
N ASP A 218 -6.16 -7.94 -5.27
CA ASP A 218 -5.49 -7.41 -6.46
C ASP A 218 -6.51 -7.05 -7.55
N VAL A 219 -7.39 -7.99 -7.92
CA VAL A 219 -8.40 -7.80 -8.96
C VAL A 219 -9.39 -6.72 -8.54
N SER A 220 -9.93 -6.82 -7.32
CA SER A 220 -10.88 -5.84 -6.78
C SER A 220 -10.30 -4.42 -6.78
N SER A 221 -9.02 -4.29 -6.38
CA SER A 221 -8.30 -3.00 -6.45
C SER A 221 -8.25 -2.47 -7.88
N TRP A 222 -7.85 -3.30 -8.86
CA TRP A 222 -7.79 -2.86 -10.26
C TRP A 222 -9.15 -2.46 -10.81
N VAL A 223 -10.22 -3.20 -10.48
CA VAL A 223 -11.59 -2.86 -10.91
C VAL A 223 -11.97 -1.48 -10.40
N PHE A 224 -11.85 -1.23 -9.10
CA PHE A 224 -12.29 0.03 -8.50
C PHE A 224 -11.38 1.20 -8.90
N VAL A 225 -10.07 0.97 -9.02
CA VAL A 225 -9.14 1.99 -9.52
C VAL A 225 -9.47 2.36 -10.97
N SER A 226 -9.71 1.37 -11.83
CA SER A 226 -10.15 1.62 -13.20
C SER A 226 -11.48 2.37 -13.21
N ALA A 227 -12.46 1.96 -12.41
CA ALA A 227 -13.77 2.58 -12.33
C ALA A 227 -13.73 4.03 -11.84
N CYS A 228 -12.87 4.37 -10.88
CA CYS A 228 -12.84 5.70 -10.27
C CYS A 228 -11.94 6.71 -11.02
N LYS A 229 -10.96 6.27 -11.81
CA LYS A 229 -10.07 7.17 -12.57
C LYS A 229 -10.72 7.76 -13.82
N SER A 230 -10.94 9.06 -13.86
CA SER A 230 -11.38 9.76 -15.08
C SER A 230 -10.19 10.33 -15.88
N VAL A 231 -10.48 10.86 -17.07
CA VAL A 231 -9.52 11.60 -17.90
C VAL A 231 -9.01 12.86 -17.19
N SER A 232 -7.93 13.45 -17.69
CA SER A 232 -7.40 14.73 -17.17
C SER A 232 -7.07 14.74 -15.67
N GLN A 233 -6.63 13.59 -15.12
CA GLN A 233 -6.25 13.45 -13.71
C GLN A 233 -7.41 13.77 -12.73
N THR A 234 -8.66 13.52 -13.14
CA THR A 234 -9.85 13.72 -12.29
C THR A 234 -10.46 12.39 -11.84
N LEU A 235 -11.36 12.45 -10.86
CA LEU A 235 -12.20 11.32 -10.45
C LEU A 235 -13.46 11.23 -11.33
N HIS A 236 -13.94 10.02 -11.55
CA HIS A 236 -15.18 9.78 -12.27
C HIS A 236 -16.39 10.12 -11.39
N THR A 237 -17.51 10.53 -11.98
CA THR A 237 -18.73 10.95 -11.25
C THR A 237 -19.34 9.83 -10.40
N THR A 238 -19.06 8.57 -10.74
CA THR A 238 -19.54 7.39 -10.00
C THR A 238 -18.68 7.02 -8.80
N THR A 239 -17.57 7.73 -8.54
CA THR A 239 -16.60 7.40 -7.50
C THR A 239 -17.25 7.30 -6.12
N SER A 240 -18.12 8.25 -5.75
CA SER A 240 -18.80 8.25 -4.45
C SER A 240 -19.68 7.01 -4.25
N SER A 241 -20.43 6.59 -5.27
CA SER A 241 -21.25 5.37 -5.24
C SER A 241 -20.47 4.05 -5.29
N ILE A 242 -19.15 4.11 -5.46
CA ILE A 242 -18.26 2.94 -5.37
C ILE A 242 -17.55 2.96 -4.01
N PHE A 243 -17.03 4.12 -3.62
CA PHE A 243 -16.25 4.26 -2.40
C PHE A 243 -17.11 4.15 -1.13
N ALA A 244 -18.28 4.78 -1.10
CA ALA A 244 -19.16 4.75 0.07
C ALA A 244 -19.62 3.34 0.49
N PRO A 245 -20.18 2.49 -0.40
CA PRO A 245 -20.56 1.12 -0.02
C PRO A 245 -19.35 0.27 0.36
N LEU A 246 -18.20 0.46 -0.31
CA LEU A 246 -16.96 -0.25 -0.01
C LEU A 246 -16.44 0.09 1.40
N LEU A 247 -16.46 1.37 1.78
CA LEU A 247 -16.07 1.79 3.13
C LEU A 247 -17.04 1.23 4.17
N ARG A 248 -18.35 1.35 3.94
CA ARG A 248 -19.36 0.83 4.88
C ARG A 248 -19.24 -0.67 5.08
N TYR A 249 -18.94 -1.42 4.01
CA TYR A 249 -18.67 -2.85 4.09
C TYR A 249 -17.42 -3.16 4.91
N TYR A 250 -16.33 -2.40 4.71
CA TYR A 250 -15.13 -2.54 5.52
C TYR A 250 -15.38 -2.28 7.01
N LEU A 251 -16.25 -1.33 7.35
CA LEU A 251 -16.56 -1.02 8.74
C LEU A 251 -17.42 -2.10 9.40
N SER A 252 -18.18 -2.90 8.64
CA SER A 252 -19.09 -3.92 9.20
C SER A 252 -18.62 -5.37 9.04
N CYS A 253 -17.62 -5.66 8.20
CA CYS A 253 -17.20 -7.03 7.90
C CYS A 253 -16.36 -7.67 9.03
N GLU A 254 -16.39 -8.99 9.14
CA GLU A 254 -15.53 -9.72 10.09
C GLU A 254 -14.08 -9.83 9.56
N ASP A 255 -13.91 -10.29 8.31
CA ASP A 255 -12.62 -10.37 7.63
C ASP A 255 -12.25 -9.04 6.97
N SER A 256 -11.37 -8.29 7.63
CA SER A 256 -11.11 -6.88 7.30
C SER A 256 -9.82 -6.63 6.49
N GLU A 257 -8.84 -7.54 6.52
CA GLU A 257 -7.51 -7.32 5.92
C GLU A 257 -7.52 -7.19 4.39
N ASP A 258 -8.28 -8.05 3.72
CA ASP A 258 -8.40 -8.05 2.26
C ASP A 258 -9.13 -6.80 1.78
N VAL A 259 -10.23 -6.44 2.45
CA VAL A 259 -11.01 -5.23 2.16
C VAL A 259 -10.18 -3.96 2.44
N PHE A 260 -9.44 -3.94 3.55
CA PHE A 260 -8.51 -2.85 3.87
C PHE A 260 -7.43 -2.72 2.79
N THR A 261 -6.87 -3.84 2.31
CA THR A 261 -5.90 -3.85 1.23
C THR A 261 -6.46 -3.23 -0.05
N VAL A 262 -7.71 -3.54 -0.39
CA VAL A 262 -8.42 -2.93 -1.52
C VAL A 262 -8.59 -1.42 -1.32
N LEU A 263 -9.10 -0.99 -0.17
CA LEU A 263 -9.29 0.44 0.16
C LEU A 263 -7.97 1.21 0.13
N ARG A 264 -6.93 0.68 0.75
CA ARG A 264 -5.60 1.28 0.81
C ARG A 264 -5.02 1.46 -0.60
N ARG A 265 -5.12 0.44 -1.46
CA ARG A 265 -4.62 0.50 -2.84
C ARG A 265 -5.45 1.44 -3.70
N LEU A 266 -6.78 1.44 -3.53
CA LEU A 266 -7.68 2.38 -4.19
C LEU A 266 -7.30 3.83 -3.84
N LEU A 267 -7.25 4.15 -2.54
CA LEU A 267 -6.89 5.49 -2.05
C LEU A 267 -5.51 5.90 -2.54
N THR A 268 -4.50 5.03 -2.41
CA THR A 268 -3.13 5.31 -2.88
C THR A 268 -3.11 5.61 -4.39
N ALA A 269 -3.74 4.77 -5.20
CA ALA A 269 -3.75 4.94 -6.65
C ALA A 269 -4.52 6.19 -7.10
N LEU A 270 -5.62 6.53 -6.43
CA LEU A 270 -6.39 7.74 -6.71
C LEU A 270 -5.66 9.00 -6.26
N SER A 271 -4.99 8.99 -5.10
CA SER A 271 -4.14 10.10 -4.64
C SER A 271 -2.99 10.36 -5.61
N HIS A 272 -2.39 9.32 -6.20
CA HIS A 272 -1.37 9.46 -7.24
C HIS A 272 -1.92 9.96 -8.59
N HIS A 273 -3.17 9.66 -8.90
CA HIS A 273 -3.82 10.05 -10.15
C HIS A 273 -4.29 11.50 -10.15
N CYS A 274 -4.93 11.93 -9.06
CA CYS A 274 -5.44 13.28 -8.91
C CYS A 274 -4.29 14.31 -8.92
N LYS A 275 -4.49 15.45 -9.56
CA LYS A 275 -3.48 16.52 -9.64
C LYS A 275 -3.47 17.39 -8.38
N SER A 276 -4.65 17.74 -7.88
CA SER A 276 -4.84 18.64 -6.72
C SER A 276 -5.81 18.05 -5.69
N ALA A 277 -5.88 18.71 -4.53
CA ALA A 277 -6.85 18.38 -3.48
C ALA A 277 -8.31 18.57 -3.94
N ASP A 278 -8.59 19.56 -4.78
CA ASP A 278 -9.95 19.81 -5.29
C ASP A 278 -10.49 18.63 -6.10
N GLN A 279 -9.64 18.01 -6.92
CA GLN A 279 -10.02 16.85 -7.73
C GLN A 279 -10.19 15.58 -6.88
N PHE A 280 -9.59 15.54 -5.69
CA PHE A 280 -9.71 14.44 -4.73
C PHE A 280 -10.83 14.67 -3.70
N SER A 281 -11.45 15.87 -3.70
CA SER A 281 -12.43 16.28 -2.70
C SER A 281 -13.58 15.29 -2.50
N PRO A 282 -14.17 14.67 -3.54
CA PRO A 282 -15.30 13.75 -3.34
C PRO A 282 -15.02 12.58 -2.40
N ILE A 283 -13.74 12.15 -2.31
CA ILE A 283 -13.31 11.10 -1.39
C ILE A 283 -12.94 11.69 -0.03
N SER A 284 -12.18 12.78 0.01
CA SER A 284 -11.74 13.37 1.27
C SER A 284 -12.88 14.01 2.06
N ASP A 285 -13.88 14.56 1.38
CA ASP A 285 -15.08 15.15 1.99
C ASP A 285 -15.86 14.04 2.70
N PHE A 286 -16.14 12.93 2.00
CA PHE A 286 -16.82 11.77 2.54
C PHE A 286 -16.05 11.11 3.69
N LEU A 287 -14.73 10.93 3.56
CA LEU A 287 -13.90 10.38 4.64
C LEU A 287 -13.90 11.27 5.90
N THR A 288 -13.83 12.59 5.71
CA THR A 288 -13.85 13.53 6.83
C THR A 288 -15.23 13.51 7.49
N GLU A 289 -16.31 13.50 6.71
CA GLU A 289 -17.67 13.43 7.22
C GLU A 289 -17.91 12.16 8.03
N GLU A 290 -17.62 10.98 7.48
CA GLU A 290 -17.76 9.69 8.17
C GLU A 290 -16.89 9.64 9.44
N PHE A 291 -15.68 10.19 9.41
CA PHE A 291 -14.83 10.28 10.60
C PHE A 291 -15.43 11.17 11.71
N THR A 292 -16.04 12.29 11.33
CA THR A 292 -16.65 13.20 12.30
C THR A 292 -17.99 12.70 12.85
N SER A 293 -18.74 11.93 12.08
CA SER A 293 -20.06 11.41 12.45
C SER A 293 -20.00 10.07 13.18
N SER A 294 -18.89 9.33 13.07
CA SER A 294 -18.75 8.01 13.69
C SER A 294 -18.91 8.05 15.22
N PRO A 295 -19.68 7.11 15.81
CA PRO A 295 -19.75 6.95 17.25
C PRO A 295 -18.37 6.59 17.81
N LYS A 296 -18.01 7.19 18.94
CA LYS A 296 -16.69 7.04 19.58
C LYS A 296 -16.62 5.86 20.55
N GLU A 297 -17.75 5.21 20.81
CA GLU A 297 -17.89 4.08 21.72
C GLU A 297 -17.44 2.76 21.07
N ASP A 298 -17.63 2.62 19.75
CA ASP A 298 -17.16 1.46 19.01
C ASP A 298 -15.68 1.59 18.65
N SER A 299 -14.84 1.00 19.48
CA SER A 299 -13.38 1.00 19.31
C SER A 299 -12.92 0.36 18.01
N GLU A 300 -13.65 -0.63 17.46
CA GLU A 300 -13.20 -1.34 16.26
C GLU A 300 -13.52 -0.56 14.99
N THR A 301 -14.75 -0.06 14.88
CA THR A 301 -15.14 0.85 13.79
C THR A 301 -14.24 2.09 13.75
N LEU A 302 -13.95 2.67 14.93
CA LEU A 302 -13.05 3.82 15.02
C LEU A 302 -11.60 3.48 14.62
N ARG A 303 -11.06 2.32 15.03
CA ARG A 303 -9.73 1.84 14.63
C ARG A 303 -9.63 1.78 13.11
N ARG A 304 -10.59 1.10 12.48
CA ARG A 304 -10.66 0.90 11.03
C ARG A 304 -10.75 2.22 10.29
N LEU A 305 -11.55 3.15 10.79
CA LEU A 305 -11.72 4.46 10.17
C LEU A 305 -10.44 5.31 10.26
N LEU A 306 -9.73 5.28 11.40
CA LEU A 306 -8.42 5.91 11.56
C LEU A 306 -7.41 5.37 10.55
N GLU A 307 -7.36 4.05 10.34
CA GLU A 307 -6.47 3.42 9.37
C GLU A 307 -6.75 3.86 7.94
N VAL A 308 -8.02 3.91 7.55
CA VAL A 308 -8.42 4.34 6.19
C VAL A 308 -8.11 5.81 5.96
N VAL A 309 -8.42 6.69 6.92
CA VAL A 309 -8.16 8.14 6.81
C VAL A 309 -6.66 8.45 6.80
N THR A 310 -5.84 7.63 7.45
CA THR A 310 -4.39 7.76 7.46
C THR A 310 -3.77 7.59 6.05
N VAL A 311 -4.37 6.78 5.19
CA VAL A 311 -3.85 6.52 3.84
C VAL A 311 -3.72 7.80 3.00
N PRO A 312 -4.78 8.58 2.71
CA PRO A 312 -4.65 9.80 1.93
C PRO A 312 -3.86 10.91 2.65
N CYS A 313 -3.75 10.87 3.99
CA CYS A 313 -2.93 11.81 4.76
C CYS A 313 -1.42 11.50 4.63
N SER A 314 -1.05 10.23 4.48
CA SER A 314 0.37 9.83 4.37
C SER A 314 0.89 9.87 2.92
N VAL A 315 0.07 9.48 1.95
CA VAL A 315 0.48 9.43 0.54
C VAL A 315 0.79 10.84 0.03
N ARG A 316 1.97 11.01 -0.60
CA ARG A 316 2.44 12.30 -1.13
C ARG A 316 2.40 13.43 -0.07
N GLN A 317 2.72 13.10 1.18
CA GLN A 317 2.70 14.03 2.32
C GLN A 317 1.34 14.74 2.44
N GLY A 318 0.24 14.01 2.22
CA GLY A 318 -1.12 14.52 2.36
C GLY A 318 -1.49 15.65 1.41
N SER A 319 -0.71 15.91 0.34
CA SER A 319 -0.96 16.98 -0.65
C SER A 319 -2.28 16.87 -1.42
N ARG A 320 -3.04 15.79 -1.22
CA ARG A 320 -4.39 15.58 -1.79
C ARG A 320 -5.51 15.86 -0.78
N MET A 321 -5.17 16.03 0.50
CA MET A 321 -6.08 16.51 1.52
C MET A 321 -6.02 18.04 1.54
N SER A 322 -7.18 18.70 1.54
CA SER A 322 -7.22 20.16 1.69
C SER A 322 -6.81 20.56 3.12
N ALA A 323 -6.35 21.80 3.29
CA ALA A 323 -6.05 22.33 4.62
C ALA A 323 -7.28 22.28 5.55
N LYS A 324 -8.49 22.48 5.00
CA LYS A 324 -9.74 22.34 5.74
C LYS A 324 -9.94 20.91 6.24
N HIS A 325 -9.67 19.89 5.42
CA HIS A 325 -9.83 18.49 5.82
C HIS A 325 -8.85 18.15 6.94
N LEU A 326 -7.56 18.49 6.77
CA LEU A 326 -6.53 18.24 7.79
C LEU A 326 -6.84 18.97 9.10
N ALA A 327 -7.31 20.23 9.04
CA ALA A 327 -7.71 20.98 10.23
C ALA A 327 -8.87 20.32 10.99
N THR A 328 -9.89 19.84 10.26
CA THR A 328 -11.04 19.14 10.85
C THR A 328 -10.63 17.80 11.49
N LEU A 329 -9.77 17.03 10.83
CA LEU A 329 -9.26 15.76 11.36
C LEU A 329 -8.45 15.98 12.64
N LEU A 330 -7.53 16.94 12.64
CA LEU A 330 -6.71 17.27 13.81
C LEU A 330 -7.53 17.87 14.96
N SER A 331 -8.59 18.64 14.69
CA SER A 331 -9.44 19.19 15.75
C SER A 331 -10.26 18.10 16.44
N HIS A 332 -10.74 17.10 15.69
CA HIS A 332 -11.49 15.98 16.24
C HIS A 332 -10.64 15.00 17.04
N PHE A 333 -9.32 14.99 16.85
CA PHE A 333 -8.40 14.18 17.66
C PHE A 333 -8.58 14.39 19.17
N GLN A 334 -8.95 15.61 19.59
CA GLN A 334 -9.19 15.92 21.00
C GLN A 334 -10.32 15.12 21.64
N SER A 335 -11.18 14.51 20.83
CA SER A 335 -12.32 13.75 21.31
C SER A 335 -12.13 12.24 21.22
N LEU A 336 -10.99 11.77 20.68
CA LEU A 336 -10.73 10.35 20.53
C LEU A 336 -10.37 9.71 21.89
N PRO A 337 -10.86 8.48 22.15
CA PRO A 337 -10.48 7.72 23.33
C PRO A 337 -9.08 7.11 23.18
N PHE A 338 -8.33 7.04 24.28
CA PHE A 338 -7.02 6.40 24.34
C PHE A 338 -7.13 4.96 24.84
N ALA A 339 -7.66 4.09 24.00
CA ALA A 339 -7.70 2.64 24.24
C ALA A 339 -6.48 1.94 23.62
N ASP A 340 -6.04 0.82 24.23
CA ASP A 340 -4.86 0.07 23.75
C ASP A 340 -5.03 -0.45 22.32
N ARG A 341 -6.24 -0.87 21.95
CA ARG A 341 -6.59 -1.32 20.59
C ARG A 341 -6.44 -0.22 19.54
N LEU A 342 -6.55 1.05 19.95
CA LEU A 342 -6.43 2.20 19.06
C LEU A 342 -5.00 2.71 18.96
N HIS A 343 -4.07 2.22 19.77
CA HIS A 343 -2.74 2.78 19.93
C HIS A 343 -1.98 2.90 18.60
N GLU A 344 -1.91 1.82 17.83
CA GLU A 344 -1.20 1.79 16.55
C GLU A 344 -1.89 2.70 15.50
N ALA A 345 -3.22 2.66 15.43
CA ALA A 345 -3.99 3.47 14.50
C ALA A 345 -3.87 4.97 14.82
N LEU A 346 -3.91 5.34 16.10
CA LEU A 346 -3.72 6.71 16.59
C LEU A 346 -2.31 7.21 16.27
N LEU A 347 -1.28 6.39 16.50
CA LEU A 347 0.11 6.75 16.19
C LEU A 347 0.27 7.08 14.71
N LYS A 348 -0.18 6.18 13.83
CA LYS A 348 -0.11 6.34 12.37
C LYS A 348 -0.92 7.56 11.90
N PHE A 349 -2.13 7.73 12.44
CA PHE A 349 -3.01 8.86 12.13
C PHE A 349 -2.40 10.21 12.54
N SER A 350 -1.89 10.31 13.78
CA SER A 350 -1.25 11.53 14.28
C SER A 350 -0.01 11.89 13.47
N ALA A 351 0.86 10.91 13.19
CA ALA A 351 2.06 11.14 12.40
C ALA A 351 1.72 11.60 10.97
N ALA A 352 0.77 10.93 10.30
CA ALA A 352 0.38 11.28 8.94
C ALA A 352 -0.28 12.67 8.87
N CYS A 353 -1.22 12.98 9.76
CA CYS A 353 -1.91 14.28 9.75
C CYS A 353 -0.98 15.45 10.10
N LEU A 354 -0.04 15.27 11.04
CA LEU A 354 0.91 16.32 11.43
C LEU A 354 1.94 16.59 10.33
N THR A 355 2.38 15.56 9.62
CA THR A 355 3.36 15.69 8.52
C THR A 355 2.74 16.18 7.22
N ALA A 356 1.44 15.96 7.02
CA ALA A 356 0.69 16.46 5.86
C ALA A 356 0.44 17.98 5.88
N GLY A 357 0.42 18.60 7.05
CA GLY A 357 0.06 20.00 7.24
C GLY A 357 1.21 20.99 7.07
N ASP A 358 0.88 22.22 6.68
CA ASP A 358 1.79 23.35 6.71
C ASP A 358 1.97 23.89 8.14
N MET A 359 2.84 24.90 8.30
CA MET A 359 3.12 25.51 9.60
C MET A 359 1.87 26.05 10.31
N ALA A 360 0.90 26.58 9.57
CA ALA A 360 -0.33 27.08 10.17
C ALA A 360 -1.15 25.94 10.80
N LEU A 361 -1.26 24.80 10.12
CA LEU A 361 -1.98 23.63 10.60
C LEU A 361 -1.33 23.00 11.84
N TRP A 362 -0.01 22.82 11.84
CA TRP A 362 0.62 22.22 13.02
C TRP A 362 0.79 23.17 14.19
N MET A 363 0.93 24.48 13.96
CA MET A 363 0.94 25.48 15.05
C MET A 363 -0.45 25.69 15.67
N GLY A 364 -1.52 25.50 14.90
CA GLY A 364 -2.91 25.61 15.35
C GLY A 364 -3.44 24.31 15.98
N PRO A 365 -4.26 23.53 15.26
CA PRO A 365 -4.83 22.28 15.78
C PRO A 365 -3.76 21.23 16.11
N GLY A 366 -2.66 21.13 15.34
CA GLY A 366 -1.61 20.15 15.60
C GLY A 366 -0.92 20.30 16.97
N ARG A 367 -0.73 21.53 17.46
CA ARG A 367 -0.21 21.79 18.81
C ARG A 367 -1.08 21.16 19.89
N LYS A 368 -2.41 21.18 19.71
CA LYS A 368 -3.34 20.56 20.65
C LYS A 368 -3.25 19.03 20.62
N VAL A 369 -3.02 18.45 19.44
CA VAL A 369 -2.76 17.01 19.27
C VAL A 369 -1.50 16.61 20.01
N VAL A 370 -0.38 17.31 19.77
CA VAL A 370 0.89 17.05 20.45
C VAL A 370 0.70 17.12 21.96
N ALA A 371 0.05 18.17 22.49
CA ALA A 371 -0.19 18.31 23.92
C ALA A 371 -1.04 17.17 24.50
N ARG A 372 -2.11 16.75 23.82
CA ARG A 372 -3.01 15.68 24.28
C ARG A 372 -2.34 14.31 24.27
N VAL A 373 -1.50 14.02 23.29
CA VAL A 373 -0.81 12.73 23.19
C VAL A 373 0.02 12.44 24.46
N TRP A 374 0.54 13.47 25.13
CA TRP A 374 1.26 13.33 26.41
C TRP A 374 0.39 12.87 27.60
N GLU A 375 -0.94 12.85 27.49
CA GLU A 375 -1.82 12.19 28.48
C GLU A 375 -1.59 10.67 28.50
N ARG A 376 -1.11 10.09 27.39
CA ARG A 376 -0.69 8.68 27.27
C ARG A 376 0.81 8.60 26.94
N PRO A 377 1.69 8.45 27.94
CA PRO A 377 3.14 8.54 27.75
C PRO A 377 3.72 7.61 26.69
N THR A 378 3.23 6.38 26.58
CA THR A 378 3.70 5.40 25.59
C THR A 378 3.47 5.87 24.15
N LEU A 379 2.30 6.47 23.87
CA LEU A 379 1.98 7.03 22.57
C LEU A 379 2.83 8.26 22.26
N ALA A 380 3.10 9.09 23.27
CA ALA A 380 3.92 10.29 23.13
C ALA A 380 5.38 10.01 22.80
N LEU A 381 5.97 9.00 23.45
CA LEU A 381 7.35 8.59 23.19
C LEU A 381 7.49 8.07 21.75
N GLU A 382 6.61 7.16 21.33
CA GLU A 382 6.64 6.58 19.98
C GLU A 382 6.36 7.62 18.90
N LEU A 383 5.36 8.50 19.10
CA LEU A 383 5.07 9.58 18.15
C LEU A 383 6.25 10.56 18.05
N SER A 384 6.95 10.83 19.15
CA SER A 384 8.15 11.67 19.15
C SER A 384 9.29 11.04 18.35
N CYS A 385 9.52 9.72 18.49
CA CYS A 385 10.49 9.02 17.65
C CYS A 385 10.13 9.18 16.16
N VAL A 386 8.90 8.84 15.78
CA VAL A 386 8.44 8.89 14.39
C VAL A 386 8.54 10.29 13.80
N LEU A 387 8.12 11.33 14.54
CA LEU A 387 8.20 12.71 14.06
C LEU A 387 9.65 13.22 13.95
N SER A 388 10.55 12.71 14.80
CA SER A 388 11.98 12.99 14.67
C SER A 388 12.53 12.37 13.39
N ASP A 389 12.31 11.08 13.18
CA ASP A 389 12.82 10.32 12.01
C ASP A 389 12.32 10.92 10.69
N LEU A 390 11.06 11.38 10.66
CA LEU A 390 10.45 12.06 9.51
C LEU A 390 10.94 13.50 9.30
N ASN A 391 11.88 13.99 10.14
CA ASN A 391 12.41 15.35 10.10
C ASN A 391 11.33 16.43 10.09
N TRP A 392 10.29 16.24 10.90
CA TRP A 392 9.13 17.11 10.88
C TRP A 392 9.48 18.56 11.27
N GLY A 393 9.05 19.53 10.45
CA GLY A 393 9.41 20.94 10.64
C GLY A 393 8.99 21.54 12.00
N GLY A 394 7.94 20.99 12.62
CA GLY A 394 7.45 21.39 13.94
C GLY A 394 8.23 20.81 15.12
N TRP A 395 9.22 19.95 14.89
CA TRP A 395 9.97 19.22 15.93
C TRP A 395 10.50 20.14 17.04
N LYS A 396 11.31 21.12 16.68
CA LYS A 396 12.00 22.02 17.63
C LYS A 396 11.03 22.88 18.44
N LEU A 397 9.91 23.28 17.83
CA LEU A 397 8.98 24.25 18.42
C LEU A 397 7.90 23.57 19.27
N LEU A 398 7.44 22.37 18.88
CA LEU A 398 6.29 21.73 19.51
C LEU A 398 6.61 20.46 20.27
N VAL A 399 7.50 19.60 19.78
CA VAL A 399 7.73 18.26 20.40
C VAL A 399 8.91 18.31 21.35
N MET A 400 10.03 18.90 20.93
CA MET A 400 11.26 18.99 21.73
C MET A 400 11.05 19.57 23.14
N PRO A 401 10.27 20.67 23.33
CA PRO A 401 10.05 21.20 24.69
C PRO A 401 9.31 20.23 25.61
N HIS A 402 8.38 19.44 25.07
CA HIS A 402 7.66 18.44 25.84
C HIS A 402 8.56 17.24 26.18
N VAL A 403 9.39 16.79 25.23
CA VAL A 403 10.39 15.74 25.45
C VAL A 403 11.35 16.12 26.57
N VAL A 404 11.95 17.32 26.52
CA VAL A 404 12.90 17.78 27.54
C VAL A 404 12.24 17.88 28.92
N LYS A 405 10.96 18.31 28.98
CA LYS A 405 10.24 18.46 30.23
C LYS A 405 9.80 17.13 30.86
N SER A 406 9.25 16.21 30.06
CA SER A 406 8.51 15.05 30.57
C SER A 406 9.32 13.75 30.57
N VAL A 407 10.29 13.57 29.66
CA VAL A 407 11.07 12.33 29.58
C VAL A 407 11.82 12.00 30.88
N PRO A 408 12.42 12.96 31.61
CA PRO A 408 13.10 12.64 32.88
C PRO A 408 12.22 12.01 33.95
N ASP A 409 10.93 12.36 33.98
CA ASP A 409 9.96 11.77 34.91
C ASP A 409 9.46 10.40 34.41
N LEU A 410 9.47 10.20 33.09
CA LEU A 410 9.03 8.95 32.44
C LEU A 410 10.10 7.86 32.41
N LEU A 411 11.39 8.20 32.60
CA LEU A 411 12.48 7.22 32.69
C LEU A 411 12.25 6.18 33.80
N ASP A 412 11.59 6.57 34.89
CA ASP A 412 11.28 5.66 36.00
C ASP A 412 10.13 4.71 35.69
N ALA A 413 9.14 5.16 34.89
CA ALA A 413 7.94 4.39 34.58
C ALA A 413 8.05 3.55 33.30
N TYR A 414 8.74 4.06 32.27
CA TYR A 414 8.89 3.42 30.95
C TYR A 414 10.34 3.52 30.45
N PRO A 415 11.30 2.86 31.12
CA PRO A 415 12.73 3.05 30.88
C PRO A 415 13.15 2.70 29.43
N GLU A 416 12.71 1.57 28.90
CA GLU A 416 13.13 1.09 27.57
C GLU A 416 12.75 2.09 26.45
N LYS A 417 11.45 2.44 26.35
CA LYS A 417 10.95 3.36 25.32
C LYS A 417 11.53 4.77 25.45
N ALA A 418 11.76 5.23 26.68
CA ALA A 418 12.36 6.55 26.92
C ALA A 418 13.85 6.57 26.52
N LEU A 419 14.60 5.50 26.84
CA LEU A 419 16.00 5.37 26.46
C LEU A 419 16.18 5.19 24.96
N GLU A 420 15.28 4.44 24.30
CA GLU A 420 15.25 4.32 22.84
C GLU A 420 15.08 5.69 22.19
N LEU A 421 14.06 6.47 22.60
CA LEU A 421 13.86 7.85 22.12
C LEU A 421 15.09 8.72 22.35
N LEU A 422 15.70 8.70 23.53
CA LEU A 422 16.88 9.52 23.79
C LEU A 422 18.06 9.13 22.89
N SER A 423 18.25 7.82 22.68
CA SER A 423 19.35 7.31 21.85
C SER A 423 19.19 7.70 20.38
N THR A 424 17.98 7.63 19.82
CA THR A 424 17.69 8.05 18.44
C THR A 424 17.89 9.57 18.29
N LEU A 425 17.37 10.36 19.23
CA LEU A 425 17.53 11.82 19.21
C LEU A 425 18.99 12.29 19.34
N GLN A 426 19.79 11.56 20.11
CA GLN A 426 21.22 11.86 20.25
C GLN A 426 21.99 11.50 18.98
N ALA A 427 21.70 10.34 18.36
CA ALA A 427 22.31 9.94 17.10
C ALA A 427 22.06 10.96 15.98
N GLU A 428 20.85 11.53 15.92
CA GLU A 428 20.47 12.56 14.95
C GLU A 428 20.90 13.99 15.36
N LYS A 429 21.55 14.17 16.52
CA LYS A 429 21.95 15.48 17.09
C LYS A 429 20.78 16.46 17.24
N LYS A 430 19.57 15.94 17.48
CA LYS A 430 18.34 16.73 17.63
C LYS A 430 17.99 17.05 19.08
N LEU A 431 18.72 16.47 20.03
CA LEU A 431 18.55 16.74 21.46
C LEU A 431 19.36 17.96 21.90
N GLN A 432 18.68 18.97 22.46
CA GLN A 432 19.31 20.14 23.07
C GLN A 432 18.86 20.22 24.53
N VAL A 433 19.76 19.83 25.43
CA VAL A 433 19.48 19.73 26.88
C VAL A 433 20.52 20.51 27.68
N ASP A 434 20.07 21.10 28.79
CA ASP A 434 20.90 21.88 29.70
C ASP A 434 21.67 20.99 30.69
N MET A 435 22.60 21.60 31.44
CA MET A 435 23.40 20.86 32.41
C MET A 435 22.59 20.21 33.55
N PRO A 436 21.56 20.87 34.14
CA PRO A 436 20.70 20.23 35.13
C PRO A 436 20.01 18.96 34.61
N TRP A 437 19.51 18.97 33.38
CA TRP A 437 18.91 17.80 32.76
C TRP A 437 19.92 16.66 32.59
N LYS A 438 21.14 16.97 32.13
CA LYS A 438 22.24 16.00 32.01
C LYS A 438 22.63 15.39 33.35
N GLN A 439 22.67 16.18 34.42
CA GLN A 439 22.95 15.70 35.78
C GLN A 439 21.85 14.77 36.31
N ARG A 440 20.58 15.05 35.99
CA ARG A 440 19.46 14.20 36.35
C ARG A 440 19.53 12.84 35.65
N LEU A 441 19.78 12.85 34.34
CA LEU A 441 19.99 11.62 33.56
C LEU A 441 21.19 10.82 34.08
N GLN A 442 22.30 11.48 34.39
CA GLN A 442 23.48 10.86 34.99
C GLN A 442 23.15 10.18 36.32
N THR A 443 22.38 10.85 37.18
CA THR A 443 21.98 10.29 38.48
C THR A 443 21.14 9.03 38.30
N TRP A 444 20.24 9.03 37.32
CA TRP A 444 19.41 7.86 36.98
C TRP A 444 20.24 6.66 36.54
N PHE A 445 21.19 6.86 35.62
CA PHE A 445 22.12 5.80 35.19
C PHE A 445 23.00 5.32 36.35
N SER A 446 23.54 6.23 37.16
CA SER A 446 24.36 5.88 38.33
C SER A 446 23.59 4.98 39.29
N GLN A 447 22.33 5.28 39.61
CA GLN A 447 21.52 4.48 40.53
C GLN A 447 21.32 3.03 40.05
N ARG A 448 21.24 2.80 38.73
CA ARG A 448 20.99 1.47 38.16
C ARG A 448 22.25 0.69 37.79
N LEU A 449 23.36 1.38 37.56
CA LEU A 449 24.63 0.79 37.09
C LEU A 449 25.71 0.69 38.19
N VAL A 450 25.57 1.35 39.34
CA VAL A 450 26.55 1.29 40.44
C VAL A 450 26.68 -0.12 41.05
N SER A 451 25.58 -0.85 41.18
CA SER A 451 25.58 -2.24 41.66
C SER A 451 25.34 -3.20 40.49
N TRP A 452 26.41 -3.48 39.74
CA TRP A 452 26.36 -4.37 38.58
C TRP A 452 26.15 -5.83 39.00
N THR A 453 25.10 -6.47 38.49
CA THR A 453 24.77 -7.89 38.72
C THR A 453 24.76 -8.71 37.43
N GLY A 454 25.00 -8.08 36.28
CA GLY A 454 25.05 -8.76 34.98
C GLY A 454 23.68 -9.15 34.41
N SER A 455 22.58 -8.58 34.92
CA SER A 455 21.25 -8.88 34.41
C SER A 455 21.01 -8.37 32.98
N HIS A 456 20.10 -9.01 32.25
CA HIS A 456 19.72 -8.59 30.89
C HIS A 456 19.26 -7.13 30.82
N GLU A 457 18.47 -6.68 31.81
CA GLU A 457 18.02 -5.29 31.91
C GLU A 457 19.18 -4.31 32.09
N GLN A 458 20.18 -4.65 32.91
CA GLN A 458 21.37 -3.80 33.10
C GLN A 458 22.24 -3.74 31.84
N ALA A 459 22.32 -4.82 31.07
CA ALA A 459 23.02 -4.84 29.79
C ALA A 459 22.34 -3.93 28.75
N LEU A 460 21.00 -3.94 28.67
CA LEU A 460 20.24 -3.02 27.81
C LEU A 460 20.42 -1.55 28.24
N VAL A 461 20.33 -1.27 29.54
CA VAL A 461 20.57 0.07 30.08
C VAL A 461 21.99 0.54 29.77
N LEU A 462 22.99 -0.35 29.87
CA LEU A 462 24.38 -0.04 29.51
C LEU A 462 24.54 0.26 28.02
N HIS A 463 23.90 -0.50 27.13
CA HIS A 463 23.88 -0.22 25.69
C HIS A 463 23.39 1.21 25.41
N HIS A 464 22.26 1.60 26.02
CA HIS A 464 21.73 2.96 25.89
C HIS A 464 22.64 4.00 26.54
N ALA A 465 23.25 3.72 27.70
CA ALA A 465 24.18 4.64 28.36
C ALA A 465 25.38 4.97 27.46
N VAL A 466 25.91 3.96 26.76
CA VAL A 466 27.02 4.11 25.81
C VAL A 466 26.59 4.92 24.59
N SER A 467 25.38 4.69 24.05
CA SER A 467 24.84 5.51 22.96
C SER A 467 24.65 6.98 23.33
N LEU A 468 24.43 7.26 24.62
CA LEU A 468 24.22 8.60 25.19
C LEU A 468 25.50 9.18 25.82
N SER A 469 26.67 8.65 25.49
CA SER A 469 27.94 9.01 26.15
C SER A 469 28.19 10.53 26.21
N ASP A 470 27.87 11.25 25.14
CA ASP A 470 28.12 12.70 25.02
C ASP A 470 27.28 13.56 25.97
N LEU A 471 26.18 13.00 26.48
CA LEU A 471 25.26 13.65 27.42
C LEU A 471 25.60 13.34 28.87
N LEU A 472 26.46 12.34 29.11
CA LEU A 472 26.79 11.80 30.42
C LEU A 472 28.24 12.18 30.80
N PRO A 473 28.46 13.29 31.52
CA PRO A 473 29.80 13.72 31.90
C PRO A 473 30.45 12.78 32.92
N GLY A 474 29.67 12.03 33.71
CA GLY A 474 30.14 11.09 34.73
C GLY A 474 30.10 9.63 34.31
N LEU A 475 30.00 9.32 33.01
CA LEU A 475 29.92 7.93 32.54
C LEU A 475 31.23 7.16 32.73
N SER A 476 32.38 7.82 32.51
CA SER A 476 33.72 7.21 32.63
C SER A 476 33.94 6.45 33.94
N PRO A 477 33.74 7.04 35.14
CA PRO A 477 33.93 6.32 36.40
C PRO A 477 32.93 5.18 36.63
N LEU A 478 31.70 5.27 36.09
CA LEU A 478 30.73 4.17 36.15
C LEU A 478 31.17 2.96 35.31
N LEU A 479 31.64 3.21 34.09
CA LEU A 479 32.15 2.16 33.21
C LEU A 479 33.37 1.46 33.83
N VAL A 480 34.25 2.21 34.51
CA VAL A 480 35.38 1.60 35.24
C VAL A 480 34.88 0.75 36.41
N GLY A 481 33.86 1.20 37.14
CA GLY A 481 33.23 0.42 38.21
C GLY A 481 32.64 -0.91 37.72
N ILE A 482 31.96 -0.90 36.58
CA ILE A 482 31.41 -2.12 35.93
C ILE A 482 32.53 -3.06 35.49
N LEU A 483 33.59 -2.53 34.87
CA LEU A 483 34.74 -3.32 34.44
C LEU A 483 35.45 -4.00 35.62
N ASN A 484 35.54 -3.32 36.77
CA ASN A 484 36.11 -3.90 37.98
C ASN A 484 35.19 -4.97 38.60
N ALA A 485 33.87 -4.76 38.59
CA ALA A 485 32.91 -5.73 39.11
C ALA A 485 32.86 -7.03 38.28
N ILE A 486 33.10 -6.95 36.96
CA ILE A 486 33.19 -8.11 36.06
C ILE A 486 34.53 -8.83 36.22
N ASP A 487 35.58 -8.15 36.70
CA ASP A 487 36.90 -8.77 36.95
C ASP A 487 36.86 -9.76 38.14
N ASP A 488 35.87 -9.67 39.02
CA ASP A 488 35.71 -10.57 40.18
C ASP A 488 34.99 -11.90 39.83
N ALA A 489 34.50 -12.09 38.60
CA ALA A 489 33.82 -13.32 38.18
C ALA A 489 34.82 -14.44 37.77
N GLU A 490 34.61 -15.66 38.29
CA GLU A 490 35.58 -16.77 38.22
C GLU A 490 35.58 -17.58 36.90
N ASP A 491 34.49 -17.64 36.12
CA ASP A 491 34.41 -18.47 34.90
C ASP A 491 33.73 -17.77 33.70
N THR A 492 34.53 -17.17 32.82
CA THR A 492 34.05 -16.34 31.68
C THR A 492 33.67 -17.14 30.43
N HIS A 493 34.09 -18.40 30.33
CA HIS A 493 33.93 -19.23 29.13
C HIS A 493 32.65 -20.09 29.15
N ALA A 494 32.18 -20.48 30.35
CA ALA A 494 30.92 -21.21 30.53
C ALA A 494 29.69 -20.28 30.46
N GLU A 495 29.80 -19.03 30.93
CA GLU A 495 28.75 -18.00 30.81
C GLU A 495 28.38 -17.64 29.36
N PHE A 496 29.33 -17.77 28.43
CA PHE A 496 29.12 -17.46 27.01
C PHE A 496 28.23 -18.49 26.29
N GLU A 497 28.24 -19.75 26.75
CA GLU A 497 27.44 -20.82 26.14
C GLU A 497 25.99 -20.85 26.68
N ASP A 498 25.74 -20.33 27.89
CA ASP A 498 24.43 -20.39 28.57
C ASP A 498 23.62 -19.06 28.59
N HIS A 499 24.24 -17.88 28.42
CA HIS A 499 23.55 -16.58 28.54
C HIS A 499 23.70 -15.66 27.31
N GLU A 500 22.58 -15.05 26.87
CA GLU A 500 22.53 -14.06 25.78
C GLU A 500 23.27 -12.74 26.10
N THR A 501 23.64 -12.49 27.36
CA THR A 501 24.40 -11.31 27.81
C THR A 501 25.81 -11.68 28.23
N SER A 502 26.67 -11.93 27.25
CA SER A 502 28.07 -12.26 27.50
C SER A 502 28.82 -11.11 28.18
N SER A 503 29.52 -11.41 29.28
CA SER A 503 30.50 -10.54 29.92
C SER A 503 31.54 -9.98 28.93
N SER A 504 31.82 -10.71 27.84
CA SER A 504 32.73 -10.26 26.77
C SER A 504 32.20 -9.10 25.92
N TRP A 505 30.88 -9.04 25.68
CA TRP A 505 30.23 -7.92 24.98
C TRP A 505 30.24 -6.66 25.84
N VAL A 506 29.99 -6.82 27.14
CA VAL A 506 30.00 -5.72 28.12
C VAL A 506 31.39 -5.09 28.18
N VAL A 507 32.44 -5.90 28.33
CA VAL A 507 33.84 -5.45 28.36
C VAL A 507 34.21 -4.72 27.06
N GLY A 508 33.90 -5.30 25.90
CA GLY A 508 34.17 -4.67 24.61
C GLY A 508 33.48 -3.32 24.43
N THR A 509 32.21 -3.23 24.84
CA THR A 509 31.38 -2.03 24.70
C THR A 509 31.85 -0.90 25.64
N CYS A 510 32.14 -1.23 26.90
CA CYS A 510 32.69 -0.28 27.87
C CYS A 510 34.04 0.30 27.40
N LEU A 511 34.93 -0.56 26.88
CA LEU A 511 36.25 -0.13 26.39
C LEU A 511 36.16 0.74 25.14
N SER A 512 35.34 0.34 24.17
CA SER A 512 35.07 1.16 22.98
C SER A 512 34.49 2.54 23.35
N CYS A 513 33.62 2.60 24.35
CA CYS A 513 33.09 3.87 24.85
C CYS A 513 34.17 4.72 25.55
N LEU A 514 34.99 4.14 26.41
CA LEU A 514 36.07 4.86 27.10
C LEU A 514 37.12 5.42 26.12
N ALA A 515 37.38 4.70 25.02
CA ALA A 515 38.29 5.13 23.96
C ALA A 515 37.81 6.40 23.25
N ARG A 516 36.48 6.60 23.12
CA ARG A 516 35.89 7.79 22.50
C ARG A 516 35.89 9.02 23.42
N ARG A 517 36.19 8.85 24.71
CA ARG A 517 36.13 9.90 25.74
C ARG A 517 37.50 10.47 26.07
N ASN A 518 37.53 11.63 26.73
CA ASN A 518 38.78 12.26 27.12
C ASN A 518 39.57 11.37 28.10
N PRO A 519 40.83 11.00 27.78
CA PRO A 519 41.60 10.08 28.61
C PRO A 519 41.86 10.56 30.04
N THR A 520 41.79 11.86 30.30
CA THR A 520 41.94 12.40 31.68
C THR A 520 40.83 11.95 32.62
N GLU A 521 39.68 11.50 32.11
CA GLU A 521 38.53 11.09 32.91
C GLU A 521 38.67 9.70 33.53
N TRP A 522 39.47 8.81 32.93
CA TRP A 522 39.55 7.40 33.32
C TRP A 522 40.98 6.87 33.54
N ARG A 523 42.02 7.56 33.03
CA ARG A 523 43.42 7.12 33.18
C ARG A 523 43.88 6.98 34.64
N SER A 524 43.31 7.74 35.57
CA SER A 524 43.63 7.63 37.00
C SER A 524 43.00 6.41 37.68
N HIS A 525 42.02 5.76 37.05
CA HIS A 525 41.25 4.66 37.62
C HIS A 525 41.56 3.30 36.98
N ILE A 526 42.32 3.25 35.87
CA ILE A 526 42.69 2.02 35.16
C ILE A 526 44.21 1.95 34.95
N ASP A 527 44.87 0.95 35.57
CA ASP A 527 46.24 0.57 35.17
C ASP A 527 46.19 -0.18 33.84
N ALA A 528 46.42 0.56 32.75
CA ALA A 528 46.32 0.05 31.40
C ALA A 528 47.23 -1.17 31.12
N THR A 529 48.35 -1.35 31.82
CA THR A 529 49.28 -2.46 31.56
C THR A 529 48.83 -3.76 32.22
N ALA A 530 48.39 -3.68 33.49
CA ALA A 530 47.81 -4.82 34.19
C ALA A 530 46.45 -5.21 33.61
N PHE A 531 45.63 -4.22 33.23
CA PHE A 531 44.28 -4.42 32.71
C PHE A 531 44.28 -5.05 31.30
N THR A 532 45.18 -4.62 30.40
CA THR A 532 45.37 -5.26 29.07
C THR A 532 45.75 -6.73 29.20
N ARG A 533 46.67 -7.07 30.12
CA ARG A 533 47.10 -8.45 30.36
C ARG A 533 45.95 -9.32 30.86
N ARG A 534 45.14 -8.78 31.78
CA ARG A 534 43.95 -9.47 32.34
C ARG A 534 42.88 -9.71 31.27
N ILE A 535 42.61 -8.74 30.40
CA ILE A 535 41.60 -8.90 29.34
C ILE A 535 42.01 -9.99 28.35
N VAL A 536 43.28 -10.00 27.93
CA VAL A 536 43.80 -11.02 27.00
C VAL A 536 43.79 -12.42 27.63
N GLN A 537 44.00 -12.53 28.95
CA GLN A 537 43.96 -13.81 29.67
C GLN A 537 42.55 -14.38 29.83
N LYS A 538 41.55 -13.54 30.17
CA LYS A 538 40.18 -13.98 30.48
C LYS A 538 39.22 -13.96 29.28
N TRP A 539 39.43 -13.06 28.32
CA TRP A 539 38.56 -12.86 27.15
C TRP A 539 39.30 -12.84 25.81
N GLY A 540 40.54 -13.35 25.76
CA GLY A 540 41.34 -13.42 24.52
C GLY A 540 40.73 -14.27 23.40
N TRP A 541 39.66 -15.00 23.68
CA TRP A 541 38.88 -15.78 22.73
C TRP A 541 37.73 -14.96 22.07
N SER A 542 37.32 -13.81 22.64
CA SER A 542 36.19 -13.02 22.15
C SER A 542 36.63 -11.84 21.27
N GLY A 543 36.10 -11.80 20.04
CA GLY A 543 36.35 -10.69 19.10
C GLY A 543 35.88 -9.32 19.64
N TYR A 544 34.76 -9.27 20.35
CA TYR A 544 34.20 -8.03 20.90
C TYR A 544 35.08 -7.38 21.96
N ALA A 545 35.64 -8.19 22.87
CA ALA A 545 36.53 -7.69 23.93
C ALA A 545 37.87 -7.21 23.37
N LEU A 546 38.42 -7.94 22.38
CA LEU A 546 39.66 -7.58 21.71
C LEU A 546 39.51 -6.31 20.86
N ASP A 547 38.42 -6.15 20.12
CA ASP A 547 38.14 -4.94 19.33
C ASP A 547 38.05 -3.69 20.23
N GLY A 548 37.36 -3.78 21.38
CA GLY A 548 37.29 -2.70 22.36
C GLY A 548 38.65 -2.36 22.96
N LEU A 549 39.47 -3.37 23.26
CA LEU A 549 40.83 -3.21 23.78
C LEU A 549 41.76 -2.52 22.76
N VAL A 550 41.68 -2.91 21.48
CA VAL A 550 42.43 -2.27 20.39
C VAL A 550 42.03 -0.80 20.25
N CYS A 551 40.74 -0.48 20.32
CA CYS A 551 40.27 0.91 20.29
C CYS A 551 40.85 1.74 21.44
N MET A 552 40.94 1.18 22.65
CA MET A 552 41.55 1.83 23.82
C MET A 552 43.06 2.03 23.68
N ILE A 553 43.78 1.03 23.15
CA ILE A 553 45.23 1.11 22.95
C ILE A 553 45.60 2.16 21.91
N ASN A 554 44.79 2.33 20.86
CA ASN A 554 45.00 3.32 19.81
C ASN A 554 44.82 4.78 20.28
N VAL A 555 44.21 5.00 21.45
CA VAL A 555 43.98 6.33 22.06
C VAL A 555 45.10 6.71 23.03
N ARG A 556 46.13 5.86 23.19
CA ARG A 556 47.32 6.16 24.01
C ARG A 556 48.15 7.30 23.47
#